data_AF-A0AA39NWN3-F1
#
_entry.id   AF-A0AA39NWN3-F1
#
_cell.length_a   1.000
_cell.length_b   1.000
_cell.length_c   1.000
_cell.angle_alpha   90.00
_cell.angle_beta   90.00
_cell.angle_gamma   90.00
#
_symmetry.space_group_name_H-M   'P 1'
#
loop_
_entity.id
_entity.type
_entity.pdbx_description
1 polymer ?
#
loop_
_entity_poly.entity_id
_entity_poly.type
_entity_poly.pdbx_seq_one_letter_code
_entity_poly.pdbx_strand_id
1 'polypeptide(L)'
;MVLTAFQCLEPDIIVSSIPDNQVFHASRKALENSNVFRDMFRCCDSRTSRTDEIVRLDEHASSLTALLNVLHYPPRSPIRVHSHTMRYRDRNSAQSNHLSQPQYNPGTVIPLPIIPLLLSLADKYCIESITETLSVHLSAHAPTDPLRVYGYAVAFGLGTAASAASQYLDPMASYAAAQVEVIPTVAAYHRVLVLQNFRVQALRRILSGEEIFPHGYGLCPSHQRQTTSIWEARRTFLMGRIQSNTDVAGEMDIVRPLLTDCKICHKACSAAVDMLGYKCRRVIRRVDQLKETTDGDVPINGIYDL
;
A
#
# COMPACT_ATOMS: atom_id res chain seq x y z
N MET A 1 -0.26 -4.20 -19.39
CA MET A 1 -1.20 -3.62 -20.37
C MET A 1 -0.56 -2.37 -20.95
N VAL A 2 -0.13 -2.42 -22.20
CA VAL A 2 0.17 -1.21 -22.99
C VAL A 2 -1.18 -0.73 -23.52
N LEU A 3 -1.49 0.56 -23.44
CA LEU A 3 -2.69 1.10 -24.09
C LEU A 3 -2.48 0.94 -25.60
N THR A 4 -2.98 -0.16 -26.16
CA THR A 4 -2.95 -0.42 -27.59
C THR A 4 -4.08 0.33 -28.28
N ALA A 5 -3.96 0.50 -29.60
CA ALA A 5 -5.06 0.99 -30.42
C ALA A 5 -6.32 0.16 -30.15
N PHE A 6 -7.45 0.85 -29.98
CA PHE A 6 -8.74 0.20 -29.77
C PHE A 6 -9.28 -0.37 -31.10
N GLN A 7 -9.78 -1.59 -31.05
CA GLN A 7 -10.45 -2.25 -32.17
C GLN A 7 -11.68 -3.01 -31.65
N CYS A 8 -12.79 -2.89 -32.35
CA CYS A 8 -14.03 -3.63 -32.08
C CYS A 8 -14.34 -4.52 -33.28
N LEU A 9 -14.59 -5.81 -33.05
CA LEU A 9 -14.87 -6.78 -34.11
C LEU A 9 -16.25 -6.60 -34.73
N GLU A 10 -17.25 -6.28 -33.91
CA GLU A 10 -18.66 -6.16 -34.32
C GLU A 10 -19.21 -4.79 -33.88
N PRO A 11 -18.80 -3.70 -34.54
CA PRO A 11 -19.26 -2.37 -34.17
C PRO A 11 -20.68 -2.09 -34.69
N ASP A 12 -21.52 -1.52 -33.84
CA ASP A 12 -22.89 -1.09 -34.15
C ASP A 12 -23.14 0.39 -33.80
N ILE A 13 -22.14 1.10 -33.28
CA ILE A 13 -22.22 2.52 -32.94
C ILE A 13 -20.87 3.22 -33.17
N ILE A 14 -20.94 4.51 -33.50
CA ILE A 14 -19.76 5.35 -33.72
C ILE A 14 -19.54 6.25 -32.49
N VAL A 15 -18.32 6.30 -31.98
CA VAL A 15 -17.92 7.23 -30.91
C VAL A 15 -16.84 8.17 -31.43
N SER A 16 -17.01 9.48 -31.30
CA SER A 16 -16.02 10.46 -31.76
C SER A 16 -15.47 11.32 -30.63
N SER A 17 -14.15 11.48 -30.61
CA SER A 17 -13.46 12.49 -29.82
C SER A 17 -13.67 13.87 -30.45
N ILE A 18 -14.24 14.82 -29.70
CA ILE A 18 -14.40 16.22 -30.14
C ILE A 18 -13.04 16.92 -30.26
N PRO A 19 -12.13 16.87 -29.26
CA PRO A 19 -10.87 17.60 -29.31
C PRO A 19 -9.97 17.19 -30.47
N ASP A 20 -9.91 15.89 -30.78
CA ASP A 20 -8.98 15.33 -31.76
C ASP A 20 -9.63 14.98 -33.10
N ASN A 21 -10.96 15.16 -33.22
CA ASN A 21 -11.77 14.78 -34.37
C ASN A 21 -11.53 13.32 -34.83
N GLN A 22 -11.20 12.44 -33.88
CA GLN A 22 -10.93 11.02 -34.14
C GLN A 22 -12.18 10.18 -33.90
N VAL A 23 -12.42 9.22 -34.78
CA VAL A 23 -13.58 8.34 -34.77
C VAL A 23 -13.18 6.92 -34.36
N PHE A 24 -14.03 6.31 -33.53
CA PHE A 24 -13.89 4.94 -33.04
C PHE A 24 -15.18 4.17 -33.33
N HIS A 25 -15.03 2.93 -33.77
CA HIS A 25 -16.14 2.02 -34.01
C HIS A 25 -16.28 1.10 -32.80
N ALA A 26 -17.41 1.17 -32.09
CA ALA A 26 -17.63 0.50 -30.81
C ALA A 26 -18.92 -0.33 -30.83
N SER A 27 -19.15 -1.06 -29.74
CA SER A 27 -20.38 -1.83 -29.52
C SER A 27 -21.22 -1.16 -28.44
N ARG A 28 -22.46 -0.82 -28.77
CA ARG A 28 -23.46 -0.28 -27.85
C ARG A 28 -23.60 -1.14 -26.61
N LYS A 29 -23.67 -2.47 -26.78
CA LYS A 29 -23.72 -3.44 -25.68
C LYS A 29 -22.56 -3.30 -24.70
N ALA A 30 -21.34 -3.05 -25.20
CA ALA A 30 -20.18 -2.84 -24.33
C ALA A 30 -20.22 -1.47 -23.64
N LEU A 31 -20.68 -0.43 -24.34
CA LEU A 31 -20.86 0.90 -23.77
C LEU A 31 -21.88 0.89 -22.60
N GLU A 32 -22.93 0.07 -22.67
CA GLU A 32 -23.92 -0.11 -21.59
C GLU A 32 -23.35 -0.66 -20.28
N ASN A 33 -22.09 -1.11 -20.25
CA ASN A 33 -21.36 -1.40 -19.00
C ASN A 33 -21.10 -0.13 -18.16
N SER A 34 -21.28 1.06 -18.75
CA SER A 34 -21.33 2.35 -18.06
C SER A 34 -22.78 2.73 -17.75
N ASN A 35 -23.05 3.16 -16.51
CA ASN A 35 -24.37 3.68 -16.15
C ASN A 35 -24.73 4.93 -16.98
N VAL A 36 -23.75 5.81 -17.25
CA VAL A 36 -23.93 7.03 -18.05
C VAL A 36 -24.39 6.70 -19.47
N PHE A 37 -23.70 5.79 -20.17
CA PHE A 37 -24.10 5.41 -21.53
C PHE A 37 -25.43 4.67 -21.54
N ARG A 38 -25.66 3.77 -20.58
CA ARG A 38 -26.94 3.05 -20.47
C ARG A 38 -28.13 4.01 -20.31
N ASP A 39 -28.00 5.02 -19.47
CA ASP A 39 -29.06 6.00 -19.25
C ASP A 39 -29.22 6.95 -20.44
N MET A 40 -28.11 7.33 -21.09
CA MET A 40 -28.11 8.11 -22.33
C MET A 40 -28.87 7.38 -23.44
N PHE A 41 -28.61 6.09 -23.65
CA PHE A 41 -29.28 5.28 -24.66
C PHE A 41 -30.77 5.11 -24.37
N ARG A 42 -31.13 4.82 -23.12
CA ARG A 42 -32.55 4.70 -22.69
C ARG A 42 -33.37 5.96 -22.95
N CYS A 43 -32.77 7.14 -22.79
CA CYS A 43 -33.45 8.41 -23.08
C CYS A 43 -33.64 8.67 -24.59
N CYS A 44 -32.75 8.10 -25.42
CA CYS A 44 -32.69 8.34 -26.86
C CYS A 44 -33.45 7.30 -27.70
N ASP A 45 -33.75 6.12 -27.16
CA ASP A 45 -34.40 5.00 -27.87
C ASP A 45 -35.86 5.28 -28.32
N SER A 46 -36.40 6.48 -28.09
CA SER A 46 -37.80 6.81 -28.40
C SER A 46 -38.08 7.16 -29.87
N ARG A 47 -37.08 7.37 -30.75
CA ARG A 47 -37.32 7.76 -32.15
C ARG A 47 -36.26 7.23 -33.12
N THR A 48 -36.64 6.19 -33.88
CA THR A 48 -35.99 5.68 -35.11
C THR A 48 -34.56 5.16 -34.97
N SER A 49 -34.43 3.83 -34.92
CA SER A 49 -33.20 3.07 -35.15
C SER A 49 -32.55 3.51 -36.48
N ARG A 50 -31.63 4.46 -36.41
CA ARG A 50 -30.79 4.85 -37.54
C ARG A 50 -29.44 4.17 -37.36
N THR A 51 -28.92 3.61 -38.45
CA THR A 51 -27.62 2.96 -38.54
C THR A 51 -26.43 3.91 -38.35
N ASP A 52 -26.68 5.20 -38.12
CA ASP A 52 -25.68 6.28 -38.09
C ASP A 52 -25.67 6.99 -36.72
N GLU A 53 -25.87 6.25 -35.63
CA GLU A 53 -25.78 6.82 -34.29
C GLU A 53 -24.33 7.15 -33.95
N ILE A 54 -24.08 8.43 -33.71
CA ILE A 54 -22.77 8.97 -33.36
C ILE A 54 -22.84 9.57 -31.97
N VAL A 55 -22.07 9.02 -31.04
CA VAL A 55 -21.84 9.58 -29.70
C VAL A 55 -20.59 10.46 -29.75
N ARG A 56 -20.76 11.76 -29.51
CA ARG A 56 -19.63 12.71 -29.47
C ARG A 56 -19.24 12.99 -28.04
N LEU A 57 -17.96 12.79 -27.70
CA LEU A 57 -17.44 12.95 -26.34
C LEU A 57 -16.32 13.99 -26.32
N ASP A 58 -16.35 14.83 -25.29
CA ASP A 58 -15.27 15.77 -24.98
C ASP A 58 -14.17 15.04 -24.18
N GLU A 59 -13.53 14.10 -24.85
CA GLU A 59 -12.38 13.33 -24.38
C GLU A 59 -11.31 13.34 -25.46
N HIS A 60 -10.05 13.47 -25.06
CA HIS A 60 -8.95 13.20 -25.99
C HIS A 60 -8.99 11.74 -26.47
N ALA A 61 -8.52 11.51 -27.68
CA ALA A 61 -8.47 10.22 -28.33
C ALA A 61 -7.74 9.15 -27.49
N SER A 62 -6.71 9.53 -26.73
CA SER A 62 -5.99 8.65 -25.83
C SER A 62 -6.84 8.18 -24.64
N SER A 63 -7.54 9.12 -23.97
CA SER A 63 -8.50 8.82 -22.90
C SER A 63 -9.67 7.99 -23.42
N LEU A 64 -10.17 8.33 -24.61
CA LEU A 64 -11.27 7.60 -25.23
C LEU A 64 -10.87 6.17 -25.62
N THR A 65 -9.65 5.98 -26.12
CA THR A 65 -9.06 4.65 -26.36
C THR A 65 -9.01 3.83 -25.07
N ALA A 66 -8.60 4.44 -23.95
CA ALA A 66 -8.57 3.76 -22.65
C ALA A 66 -9.98 3.40 -22.16
N LEU A 67 -10.94 4.33 -22.27
CA LEU A 67 -12.35 4.12 -21.91
C LEU A 67 -12.96 2.96 -22.70
N LEU A 68 -12.80 2.97 -24.03
CA LEU A 68 -13.35 1.94 -24.90
C LEU A 68 -12.70 0.58 -24.62
N ASN A 69 -11.38 0.53 -24.44
CA ASN A 69 -10.70 -0.71 -24.05
C ASN A 69 -11.25 -1.25 -22.72
N VAL A 70 -11.51 -0.40 -21.73
CA VAL A 70 -12.06 -0.83 -20.43
C VAL A 70 -13.50 -1.35 -20.56
N LEU A 71 -14.35 -0.69 -21.35
CA LEU A 71 -15.75 -1.08 -21.53
C LEU A 71 -15.89 -2.38 -22.31
N HIS A 72 -15.03 -2.60 -23.31
CA HIS A 72 -15.03 -3.79 -24.16
C HIS A 72 -14.24 -4.96 -23.58
N TYR A 73 -13.10 -4.67 -22.95
CA TYR A 73 -12.14 -5.64 -22.45
C TYR A 73 -11.74 -5.28 -21.01
N PRO A 74 -12.65 -5.44 -20.03
CA PRO A 74 -12.40 -5.08 -18.65
C PRO A 74 -11.10 -5.72 -18.13
N PRO A 75 -10.27 -4.97 -17.37
CA PRO A 75 -9.03 -5.51 -16.86
C PRO A 75 -9.32 -6.69 -15.93
N ARG A 76 -8.48 -7.73 -16.01
CA ARG A 76 -8.52 -8.86 -15.07
C ARG A 76 -7.73 -8.52 -13.82
N SER A 77 -8.07 -9.14 -12.69
CA SER A 77 -7.27 -9.05 -11.46
C SER A 77 -5.83 -9.54 -11.70
N PRO A 78 -4.82 -8.91 -11.07
CA PRO A 78 -3.43 -9.32 -11.25
C PRO A 78 -3.19 -10.72 -10.68
N ILE A 79 -2.34 -11.51 -11.35
CA ILE A 79 -2.09 -12.90 -10.98
C ILE A 79 -1.08 -12.93 -9.84
N ARG A 80 -1.44 -13.60 -8.73
CA ARG A 80 -0.52 -13.82 -7.61
C ARG A 80 0.52 -14.87 -7.98
N VAL A 81 1.79 -14.55 -7.74
CA VAL A 81 2.87 -15.52 -7.80
C VAL A 81 2.80 -16.35 -6.53
N HIS A 82 2.39 -17.61 -6.66
CA HIS A 82 2.46 -18.55 -5.54
C HIS A 82 3.93 -18.89 -5.34
N SER A 83 4.57 -18.27 -4.34
CA SER A 83 5.89 -18.69 -3.90
C SER A 83 5.77 -20.09 -3.28
N HIS A 84 5.95 -21.13 -4.11
CA HIS A 84 5.99 -22.52 -3.68
C HIS A 84 7.29 -22.89 -2.96
N THR A 85 8.18 -21.92 -2.70
CA THR A 85 9.24 -22.12 -1.73
C THR A 85 8.58 -22.26 -0.37
N MET A 86 8.35 -23.52 0.02
CA MET A 86 8.29 -23.89 1.42
C MET A 86 9.34 -23.06 2.14
N ARG A 87 8.88 -22.16 3.00
CA ARG A 87 9.73 -21.54 4.00
C ARG A 87 10.27 -22.70 4.83
N TYR A 88 11.39 -23.29 4.42
CA TYR A 88 12.40 -23.64 5.39
C TYR A 88 12.59 -22.34 6.17
N ARG A 89 11.95 -22.26 7.34
CA ARG A 89 12.18 -21.22 8.33
C ARG A 89 13.66 -21.34 8.65
N ASP A 90 14.47 -20.67 7.86
CA ASP A 90 15.87 -20.52 8.15
C ASP A 90 15.90 -19.61 9.37
N ARG A 91 16.04 -20.25 10.54
CA ARG A 91 16.08 -19.64 11.87
C ARG A 91 17.19 -18.58 11.99
N ASN A 92 18.04 -18.46 10.97
CA ASN A 92 19.19 -17.58 10.88
C ASN A 92 18.95 -16.36 9.96
N SER A 93 17.80 -16.25 9.29
CA SER A 93 17.46 -15.06 8.50
C SER A 93 16.72 -14.02 9.35
N ALA A 94 17.46 -13.29 10.17
CA ALA A 94 17.01 -12.10 10.90
C ALA A 94 16.54 -10.93 9.99
N GLN A 95 16.31 -11.18 8.69
CA GLN A 95 15.98 -10.18 7.67
C GLN A 95 14.55 -10.31 7.13
N SER A 96 13.75 -11.32 7.52
CA SER A 96 12.37 -11.43 7.03
C SER A 96 11.34 -10.92 8.06
N ASN A 97 11.46 -9.64 8.41
CA ASN A 97 10.31 -8.84 8.87
C ASN A 97 9.46 -8.33 7.69
N HIS A 98 9.77 -8.77 6.47
CA HIS A 98 8.90 -8.59 5.32
C HIS A 98 7.56 -9.29 5.59
N LEU A 99 6.55 -8.44 5.79
CA LEU A 99 5.14 -8.76 5.67
C LEU A 99 4.97 -9.83 4.58
N SER A 100 4.21 -10.88 4.86
CA SER A 100 3.94 -11.91 3.86
C SER A 100 3.08 -11.28 2.76
N GLN A 101 3.74 -10.66 1.79
CA GLN A 101 3.12 -9.86 0.75
C GLN A 101 2.60 -10.79 -0.35
N PRO A 102 1.40 -10.54 -0.88
CA PRO A 102 1.03 -11.09 -2.17
C PRO A 102 1.98 -10.51 -3.21
N GLN A 103 2.93 -11.31 -3.69
CA GLN A 103 3.71 -10.93 -4.87
C GLN A 103 2.83 -11.16 -6.10
N TYR A 104 2.76 -10.17 -6.98
CA TYR A 104 2.01 -10.25 -8.22
C TYR A 104 2.96 -10.42 -9.40
N ASN A 105 2.51 -11.13 -10.44
CA ASN A 105 3.28 -11.23 -11.67
C ASN A 105 3.31 -9.84 -12.33
N PRO A 106 4.48 -9.21 -12.50
CA PRO A 106 4.60 -7.85 -13.03
C PRO A 106 4.02 -7.71 -14.45
N GLY A 107 4.01 -8.78 -15.25
CA GLY A 107 3.39 -8.78 -16.58
C GLY A 107 1.86 -8.68 -16.55
N THR A 108 1.23 -8.90 -15.39
CA THR A 108 -0.22 -8.88 -15.22
C THR A 108 -0.73 -7.63 -14.52
N VAL A 109 0.16 -6.86 -13.89
CA VAL A 109 -0.20 -5.62 -13.18
C VAL A 109 -0.29 -4.46 -14.17
N ILE A 110 -1.34 -3.65 -14.07
CA ILE A 110 -1.45 -2.42 -14.87
C ILE A 110 -0.40 -1.41 -14.39
N PRO A 111 0.38 -0.78 -15.29
CA PRO A 111 1.36 0.23 -14.89
C PRO A 111 0.74 1.40 -14.13
N LEU A 112 1.41 1.84 -13.06
CA LEU A 112 0.90 2.88 -12.16
C LEU A 112 0.47 4.19 -12.85
N PRO A 113 1.18 4.73 -13.87
CA PRO A 113 0.74 5.96 -14.54
C PRO A 113 -0.61 5.85 -15.26
N ILE A 114 -1.04 4.63 -15.59
CA ILE A 114 -2.30 4.37 -16.31
C ILE A 114 -3.47 4.23 -15.32
N ILE A 115 -3.23 3.71 -14.11
CA ILE A 115 -4.30 3.41 -13.14
C ILE A 115 -5.13 4.65 -12.77
N PRO A 116 -4.55 5.83 -12.42
CA PRO A 116 -5.32 7.02 -12.11
C PRO A 116 -6.21 7.48 -13.27
N LEU A 117 -5.72 7.39 -14.52
CA LEU A 117 -6.53 7.67 -15.70
C LEU A 117 -7.75 6.75 -15.77
N LEU A 118 -7.55 5.44 -15.57
CA LEU A 118 -8.66 4.48 -15.59
C LEU A 118 -9.65 4.70 -14.44
N LEU A 119 -9.16 5.08 -13.25
CA LEU A 119 -10.03 5.43 -12.12
C LEU A 119 -10.84 6.70 -12.40
N SER A 120 -10.23 7.75 -12.97
CA SER A 120 -10.94 8.97 -13.38
C SER A 120 -12.01 8.68 -14.44
N LEU A 121 -11.72 7.81 -15.40
CA LEU A 121 -12.70 7.38 -16.41
C LEU A 121 -13.81 6.54 -15.78
N ALA A 122 -13.47 5.63 -14.87
CA ALA A 122 -14.45 4.82 -14.14
C ALA A 122 -15.41 5.69 -13.32
N ASP A 123 -14.88 6.73 -12.67
CA ASP A 123 -15.68 7.71 -11.92
C ASP A 123 -16.57 8.53 -12.86
N LYS A 124 -15.98 9.20 -13.87
CA LYS A 124 -16.70 10.06 -14.83
C LYS A 124 -17.82 9.34 -15.57
N TYR A 125 -17.60 8.08 -15.95
CA TYR A 125 -18.57 7.28 -16.70
C TYR A 125 -19.31 6.27 -15.81
N CYS A 126 -19.17 6.34 -14.49
CA CYS A 126 -19.82 5.45 -13.52
C CYS A 126 -19.70 3.95 -13.88
N ILE A 127 -18.47 3.48 -14.06
CA ILE A 127 -18.13 2.08 -14.39
C ILE A 127 -17.76 1.36 -13.10
N GLU A 128 -18.75 1.04 -12.27
CA GLU A 128 -18.52 0.48 -10.92
C GLU A 128 -17.85 -0.91 -10.94
N SER A 129 -18.08 -1.68 -11.99
CA SER A 129 -17.65 -3.09 -12.10
C SER A 129 -16.14 -3.30 -12.09
N ILE A 130 -15.34 -2.26 -12.35
CA ILE A 130 -13.88 -2.35 -12.45
C ILE A 130 -13.15 -1.72 -11.26
N THR A 131 -13.83 -0.93 -10.43
CA THR A 131 -13.20 -0.13 -9.37
C THR A 131 -12.44 -0.99 -8.38
N GLU A 132 -13.04 -2.11 -7.95
CA GLU A 132 -12.36 -3.06 -7.07
C GLU A 132 -11.12 -3.68 -7.73
N THR A 133 -11.23 -4.09 -9.00
CA THR A 133 -10.10 -4.64 -9.76
C THR A 133 -8.96 -3.63 -9.90
N LEU A 134 -9.28 -2.38 -10.24
CA LEU A 134 -8.30 -1.29 -10.33
C LEU A 134 -7.65 -1.00 -8.98
N SER A 135 -8.41 -1.10 -7.88
CA SER A 135 -7.89 -0.96 -6.51
C SER A 135 -6.86 -2.05 -6.16
N VAL A 136 -7.07 -3.29 -6.62
CA VAL A 136 -6.09 -4.37 -6.47
C VAL A 136 -4.82 -4.09 -7.28
N HIS A 137 -4.95 -3.63 -8.53
CA HIS A 137 -3.79 -3.21 -9.35
C HIS A 137 -3.02 -2.06 -8.69
N LEU A 138 -3.73 -1.07 -8.17
CA LEU A 138 -3.13 0.07 -7.46
C LEU A 138 -2.34 -0.42 -6.24
N SER A 139 -2.95 -1.28 -5.43
CA SER A 139 -2.34 -1.86 -4.23
C SER A 139 -1.12 -2.73 -4.53
N ALA A 140 -1.02 -3.33 -5.71
CA ALA A 140 0.14 -4.12 -6.11
C ALA A 140 1.42 -3.27 -6.22
N HIS A 141 1.30 -1.96 -6.45
CA HIS A 141 2.43 -1.03 -6.48
C HIS A 141 2.82 -0.47 -5.11
N ALA A 142 2.02 -0.74 -4.06
CA ALA A 142 2.22 -0.16 -2.74
C ALA A 142 3.64 -0.38 -2.16
N PRO A 143 4.28 -1.56 -2.31
CA PRO A 143 5.63 -1.76 -1.78
C PRO A 143 6.72 -0.95 -2.49
N THR A 144 6.52 -0.57 -3.76
CA THR A 144 7.52 0.08 -4.61
C THR A 144 7.29 1.58 -4.77
N ASP A 145 6.03 2.03 -4.77
CA ASP A 145 5.66 3.44 -4.89
C ASP A 145 4.53 3.80 -3.90
N PRO A 146 4.79 3.69 -2.58
CA PRO A 146 3.76 3.81 -1.55
C PRO A 146 3.10 5.19 -1.50
N LEU A 147 3.88 6.25 -1.75
CA LEU A 147 3.40 7.63 -1.67
C LEU A 147 2.36 7.92 -2.75
N ARG A 148 2.64 7.55 -4.00
CA ARG A 148 1.68 7.74 -5.09
C ARG A 148 0.46 6.85 -4.94
N VAL A 149 0.66 5.58 -4.55
CA VAL A 149 -0.45 4.65 -4.29
C VAL A 149 -1.37 5.18 -3.19
N TYR A 150 -0.79 5.69 -2.10
CA TYR A 150 -1.55 6.32 -1.02
C TYR A 150 -2.34 7.54 -1.52
N GLY A 151 -1.67 8.47 -2.21
CA GLY A 151 -2.29 9.69 -2.72
C GLY A 151 -3.44 9.43 -3.69
N TYR A 152 -3.23 8.55 -4.68
CA TYR A 152 -4.27 8.15 -5.63
C TYR A 152 -5.42 7.41 -4.93
N ALA A 153 -5.12 6.47 -4.03
CA ALA A 153 -6.17 5.77 -3.31
C ALA A 153 -7.04 6.71 -2.47
N VAL A 154 -6.46 7.75 -1.85
CA VAL A 154 -7.22 8.80 -1.16
C VAL A 154 -8.07 9.61 -2.15
N ALA A 155 -7.49 10.03 -3.28
CA ALA A 155 -8.18 10.85 -4.29
C ALA A 155 -9.45 10.18 -4.84
N PHE A 156 -9.42 8.84 -5.00
CA PHE A 156 -10.54 8.06 -5.51
C PHE A 156 -11.37 7.36 -4.42
N GLY A 157 -11.20 7.73 -3.14
CA GLY A 157 -11.99 7.15 -2.04
C GLY A 157 -11.73 5.66 -1.75
N LEU A 158 -10.60 5.11 -2.20
CA LEU A 158 -10.21 3.71 -2.03
C LEU A 158 -9.55 3.48 -0.66
N GLY A 159 -10.31 3.64 0.42
CA GLY A 159 -9.80 3.66 1.80
C GLY A 159 -9.00 2.43 2.22
N THR A 160 -9.36 1.23 1.75
CA THR A 160 -8.62 -0.01 2.03
C THR A 160 -7.24 -0.01 1.37
N ALA A 161 -7.15 0.41 0.11
CA ALA A 161 -5.89 0.54 -0.62
C ALA A 161 -5.00 1.63 -0.01
N ALA A 162 -5.57 2.79 0.35
CA ALA A 162 -4.86 3.87 1.03
C ALA A 162 -4.28 3.36 2.37
N SER A 163 -5.09 2.69 3.17
CA SER A 163 -4.65 2.12 4.45
C SER A 163 -3.55 1.08 4.26
N ALA A 164 -3.69 0.19 3.28
CA ALA A 164 -2.67 -0.79 2.94
C ALA A 164 -1.37 -0.14 2.45
N ALA A 165 -1.42 0.95 1.70
CA ALA A 165 -0.24 1.67 1.22
C ALA A 165 0.50 2.41 2.35
N SER A 166 -0.25 2.93 3.32
CA SER A 166 0.33 3.75 4.41
C SER A 166 1.40 3.05 5.26
N GLN A 167 1.38 1.71 5.33
CA GLN A 167 2.39 0.93 6.07
C GLN A 167 3.78 0.94 5.43
N TYR A 168 3.86 1.31 4.16
CA TYR A 168 5.09 1.30 3.37
C TYR A 168 5.68 2.71 3.20
N LEU A 169 5.00 3.74 3.70
CA LEU A 169 5.49 5.11 3.61
C LEU A 169 6.74 5.29 4.47
N ASP A 170 7.75 5.87 3.86
CA ASP A 170 8.91 6.42 4.56
C ASP A 170 8.49 7.63 5.39
N PRO A 171 9.30 8.05 6.38
CA PRO A 171 9.04 9.25 7.15
C PRO A 171 8.71 10.42 6.23
N MET A 172 7.61 11.15 6.46
CA MET A 172 7.17 12.18 5.52
C MET A 172 8.22 13.26 5.25
N ALA A 173 9.13 13.47 6.20
CA ALA A 173 10.27 14.38 6.07
C ALA A 173 11.33 13.95 5.04
N SER A 174 11.33 12.70 4.55
CA SER A 174 12.25 12.23 3.51
C SER A 174 11.76 12.53 2.08
N TYR A 175 10.49 12.91 1.92
CA TYR A 175 9.93 13.24 0.61
C TYR A 175 10.11 14.73 0.29
N ALA A 176 10.38 15.04 -0.98
CA ALA A 176 10.35 16.41 -1.46
C ALA A 176 8.91 16.93 -1.51
N ALA A 177 8.72 18.25 -1.37
CA ALA A 177 7.39 18.88 -1.39
C ALA A 177 6.57 18.49 -2.63
N ALA A 178 7.19 18.55 -3.83
CA ALA A 178 6.55 18.17 -5.09
C ALA A 178 6.10 16.69 -5.14
N GLN A 179 6.71 15.80 -4.36
CA GLN A 179 6.27 14.40 -4.27
C GLN A 179 5.03 14.27 -3.39
N VAL A 180 4.95 15.06 -2.32
CA VAL A 180 3.87 15.03 -1.34
C VAL A 180 2.56 15.59 -1.92
N GLU A 181 2.64 16.45 -2.94
CA GLU A 181 1.46 17.02 -3.65
C GLU A 181 0.50 15.96 -4.21
N VAL A 182 0.93 14.71 -4.39
CA VAL A 182 0.05 13.60 -4.78
C VAL A 182 -1.02 13.28 -3.73
N ILE A 183 -0.83 13.70 -2.47
CA ILE A 183 -1.81 13.55 -1.40
C ILE A 183 -2.80 14.71 -1.50
N PRO A 184 -4.07 14.46 -1.85
CA PRO A 184 -4.99 15.52 -2.27
C PRO A 184 -5.51 16.40 -1.13
N THR A 185 -5.36 15.97 0.14
CA THR A 185 -5.91 16.69 1.28
C THR A 185 -4.93 16.77 2.45
N VAL A 186 -4.97 17.90 3.17
CA VAL A 186 -4.21 18.12 4.41
C VAL A 186 -4.61 17.09 5.47
N ALA A 187 -5.89 16.70 5.53
CA ALA A 187 -6.37 15.69 6.47
C ALA A 187 -5.71 14.32 6.24
N ALA A 188 -5.60 13.87 5.00
CA ALA A 188 -4.92 12.62 4.67
C ALA A 188 -3.42 12.69 5.00
N TYR A 189 -2.75 13.79 4.64
CA TYR A 189 -1.35 14.02 5.01
C TYR A 189 -1.13 13.97 6.54
N HIS A 190 -1.98 14.68 7.29
CA HIS A 190 -1.91 14.72 8.75
C HIS A 190 -2.12 13.33 9.38
N ARG A 191 -3.04 12.52 8.86
CA ARG A 191 -3.24 11.14 9.36
C ARG A 191 -1.97 10.29 9.24
N VAL A 192 -1.20 10.45 8.17
CA VAL A 192 0.10 9.76 8.02
C VAL A 192 1.10 10.26 9.08
N LEU A 193 1.18 11.58 9.30
CA LEU A 193 2.07 12.13 10.34
C LEU A 193 1.73 11.60 11.74
N VAL A 194 0.44 11.56 12.09
CA VAL A 194 -0.04 11.02 13.36
C VAL A 194 0.37 9.55 13.52
N LEU A 195 0.17 8.74 12.48
CA LEU A 195 0.62 7.35 12.46
C LEU A 195 2.13 7.23 12.67
N GLN A 196 2.92 7.99 11.94
CA GLN A 196 4.37 7.92 12.01
C GLN A 196 4.89 8.34 13.40
N ASN A 197 4.35 9.42 13.96
CA ASN A 197 4.70 9.86 15.31
C ASN A 197 4.33 8.82 16.37
N PHE A 198 3.10 8.27 16.31
CA PHE A 198 2.68 7.20 17.22
C PHE A 198 3.63 6.00 17.15
N ARG A 199 4.01 5.58 15.93
CA ARG A 199 4.92 4.45 15.72
C ARG A 199 6.29 4.72 16.34
N VAL A 200 6.88 5.90 16.11
CA VAL A 200 8.17 6.26 16.72
C VAL A 200 8.11 6.21 18.24
N GLN A 201 7.06 6.78 18.85
CA GLN A 201 6.87 6.76 20.30
C GLN A 201 6.67 5.35 20.85
N ALA A 202 5.88 4.51 20.18
CA ALA A 202 5.65 3.12 20.58
C ALA A 202 6.94 2.29 20.49
N LEU A 203 7.69 2.41 19.40
CA LEU A 203 8.96 1.70 19.20
C LEU A 203 10.01 2.12 20.23
N ARG A 204 10.12 3.42 20.53
CA ARG A 204 10.99 3.93 21.60
C ARG A 204 10.64 3.35 22.97
N ARG A 205 9.35 3.29 23.31
CA ARG A 205 8.88 2.69 24.57
C ARG A 205 9.22 1.20 24.65
N ILE A 206 8.94 0.45 23.58
CA ILE A 206 9.27 -0.99 23.51
C ILE A 206 10.76 -1.21 23.69
N LEU A 207 11.60 -0.48 22.95
CA LEU A 207 13.06 -0.62 23.05
C LEU A 207 13.57 -0.26 24.44
N SER A 208 13.08 0.83 25.04
CA SER A 208 13.49 1.27 26.38
C SER A 208 13.11 0.28 27.47
N GLY A 209 11.98 -0.41 27.31
CA GLY A 209 11.48 -1.39 28.28
C GLY A 209 12.05 -2.80 28.12
N GLU A 210 12.85 -3.07 27.08
CA GLU A 210 13.42 -4.40 26.88
C GLU A 210 14.80 -4.54 27.56
N GLU A 211 14.91 -5.62 28.34
CA GLU A 211 16.13 -6.04 29.02
C GLU A 211 16.69 -7.30 28.36
N ILE A 212 18.02 -7.41 28.29
CA ILE A 212 18.68 -8.64 27.80
C ILE A 212 18.53 -9.83 28.77
N PHE A 213 18.31 -9.55 30.06
CA PHE A 213 18.08 -10.54 31.12
C PHE A 213 16.84 -10.16 31.94
N PRO A 214 15.62 -10.38 31.41
CA PRO A 214 14.39 -9.96 32.07
C PRO A 214 14.27 -10.61 33.45
N HIS A 215 14.09 -9.79 34.50
CA HIS A 215 14.02 -10.25 35.90
C HIS A 215 15.20 -11.13 36.35
N GLY A 216 16.36 -11.03 35.69
CA GLY A 216 17.52 -11.87 35.95
C GLY A 216 17.45 -13.30 35.39
N TYR A 217 16.44 -13.63 34.58
CA TYR A 217 16.42 -14.92 33.89
C TYR A 217 17.50 -15.00 32.80
N GLY A 218 18.19 -16.13 32.74
CA GLY A 218 19.23 -16.38 31.73
C GLY A 218 20.55 -15.64 31.99
N LEU A 219 20.75 -15.09 33.18
CA LEU A 219 22.00 -14.44 33.58
C LEU A 219 23.21 -15.35 33.38
N CYS A 220 24.24 -14.82 32.73
CA CYS A 220 25.54 -15.47 32.60
C CYS A 220 26.47 -14.98 33.73
N PRO A 221 26.88 -15.82 34.69
CA PRO A 221 27.73 -15.40 35.80
C PRO A 221 29.07 -14.79 35.35
N SER A 222 29.62 -15.29 34.24
CA SER A 222 30.93 -14.87 33.72
C SER A 222 30.87 -13.58 32.91
N HIS A 223 29.75 -13.27 32.25
CA HIS A 223 29.70 -12.20 31.23
C HIS A 223 28.55 -11.20 31.44
N GLN A 224 27.73 -11.32 32.48
CA GLN A 224 26.55 -10.46 32.72
C GLN A 224 26.83 -8.97 32.49
N ARG A 225 27.90 -8.44 33.10
CA ARG A 225 28.25 -7.01 33.00
C ARG A 225 28.58 -6.60 31.57
N GLN A 226 29.40 -7.39 30.89
CA GLN A 226 29.80 -7.14 29.51
C GLN A 226 28.59 -7.23 28.57
N THR A 227 27.79 -8.29 28.67
CA THR A 227 26.60 -8.50 27.85
C THR A 227 25.58 -7.38 28.03
N THR A 228 25.32 -6.97 29.27
CA THR A 228 24.45 -5.82 29.57
C THR A 228 25.01 -4.53 28.97
N SER A 229 26.31 -4.27 29.12
CA SER A 229 26.95 -3.09 28.56
C SER A 229 26.84 -3.02 27.03
N ILE A 230 27.01 -4.13 26.32
CA ILE A 230 26.90 -4.18 24.86
C ILE A 230 25.44 -3.92 24.43
N TRP A 231 24.48 -4.56 25.10
CA TRP A 231 23.06 -4.34 24.86
C TRP A 231 22.67 -2.87 25.07
N GLU A 232 23.06 -2.29 26.20
CA GLU A 232 22.75 -0.91 26.56
C GLU A 232 23.38 0.11 25.63
N ALA A 233 24.62 -0.12 25.21
CA ALA A 233 25.30 0.74 24.24
C ALA A 233 24.53 0.76 22.91
N ARG A 234 24.13 -0.42 22.39
CA ARG A 234 23.36 -0.51 21.15
C ARG A 234 21.96 0.11 21.31
N ARG A 235 21.29 -0.16 22.42
CA ARG A 235 19.98 0.40 22.75
C ARG A 235 20.01 1.92 22.74
N THR A 236 20.95 2.51 23.47
CA THR A 236 21.13 3.97 23.57
C THR A 236 21.44 4.60 22.21
N PHE A 237 22.30 3.97 21.41
CA PHE A 237 22.60 4.41 20.05
C PHE A 237 21.36 4.42 19.16
N LEU A 238 20.53 3.37 19.23
CA LEU A 238 19.35 3.22 18.39
C LEU A 238 18.22 4.17 18.80
N MET A 239 18.06 4.49 20.09
CA MET A 239 16.98 5.34 20.60
C MET A 239 16.85 6.69 19.89
N GLY A 240 17.99 7.33 19.56
CA GLY A 240 18.02 8.60 18.84
C GLY A 240 17.75 8.50 17.33
N ARG A 241 17.73 7.28 16.78
CA ARG A 241 17.64 7.00 15.34
C ARG A 241 16.35 6.30 14.92
N ILE A 242 15.48 5.96 15.87
CA ILE A 242 14.18 5.34 15.56
C ILE A 242 13.33 6.29 14.71
N GLN A 243 12.92 5.77 13.56
CA GLN A 243 11.93 6.33 12.64
C GLN A 243 10.71 5.40 12.55
N SER A 244 9.66 5.84 11.85
CA SER A 244 8.39 5.10 11.74
C SER A 244 8.50 3.75 11.03
N ASN A 245 9.51 3.57 10.16
CA ASN A 245 9.76 2.35 9.40
C ASN A 245 10.94 1.51 9.96
N THR A 246 11.56 1.92 11.07
CA THR A 246 12.73 1.22 11.64
C THR A 246 12.38 -0.20 12.10
N ASP A 247 13.19 -1.16 11.66
CA ASP A 247 13.20 -2.52 12.22
C ASP A 247 14.06 -2.57 13.49
N VAL A 248 13.46 -2.23 14.62
CA VAL A 248 14.16 -2.18 15.92
C VAL A 248 14.80 -3.53 16.27
N ALA A 249 14.14 -4.65 15.96
CA ALA A 249 14.67 -5.97 16.28
C ALA A 249 15.88 -6.30 15.40
N GLY A 250 15.77 -6.08 14.08
CA GLY A 250 16.88 -6.26 13.16
C GLY A 250 18.07 -5.35 13.50
N GLU A 251 17.82 -4.10 13.86
CA GLU A 251 18.88 -3.17 14.30
C GLU A 251 19.54 -3.60 15.62
N MET A 252 18.79 -4.18 16.56
CA MET A 252 19.37 -4.72 17.79
C MET A 252 20.13 -6.03 17.56
N ASP A 253 19.82 -6.75 16.48
CA ASP A 253 20.42 -8.06 16.18
C ASP A 253 21.92 -8.00 15.88
N ILE A 254 22.46 -6.81 15.58
CA ILE A 254 23.89 -6.56 15.40
C ILE A 254 24.70 -6.93 16.67
N VAL A 255 24.07 -7.00 17.83
CA VAL A 255 24.71 -7.46 19.08
C VAL A 255 24.90 -8.98 19.11
N ARG A 256 24.07 -9.76 18.41
CA ARG A 256 24.07 -11.23 18.46
C ARG A 256 25.44 -11.84 18.08
N PRO A 257 26.09 -11.43 16.98
CA PRO A 257 27.42 -11.94 16.62
C PRO A 257 28.52 -11.62 17.64
N LEU A 258 28.35 -10.60 18.48
CA LEU A 258 29.34 -10.21 19.49
C LEU A 258 29.32 -11.13 20.73
N LEU A 259 28.34 -12.03 20.82
CA LEU A 259 28.09 -12.87 22.00
C LEU A 259 28.20 -14.37 21.68
N THR A 260 28.71 -14.75 20.50
CA THR A 260 28.80 -16.14 20.04
C THR A 260 29.69 -17.03 20.90
N ASP A 261 30.68 -16.44 21.55
CA ASP A 261 31.66 -17.16 22.38
C ASP A 261 31.05 -17.74 23.66
N CYS A 262 29.88 -17.24 24.07
CA CYS A 262 29.14 -17.76 25.21
C CYS A 262 27.71 -18.16 24.83
N LYS A 263 27.44 -19.48 24.85
CA LYS A 263 26.12 -20.05 24.53
C LYS A 263 24.97 -19.42 25.33
N ILE A 264 25.19 -19.09 26.61
CA ILE A 264 24.17 -18.47 27.47
C ILE A 264 23.87 -17.04 26.99
N CYS A 265 24.90 -16.23 26.76
CA CYS A 265 24.75 -14.84 26.32
C CYS A 265 24.13 -14.76 24.92
N HIS A 266 24.59 -15.60 23.99
CA HIS A 266 24.01 -15.72 22.65
C HIS A 266 22.52 -16.07 22.72
N LYS A 267 22.14 -17.05 23.54
CA LYS A 267 20.74 -17.47 23.73
C LYS A 267 19.90 -16.34 24.33
N ALA A 268 20.41 -15.65 25.35
CA ALA A 268 19.72 -14.50 25.96
C ALA A 268 19.49 -13.37 24.95
N CYS A 269 20.52 -13.01 24.18
CA CYS A 269 20.41 -12.01 23.12
C CYS A 269 19.41 -12.41 22.04
N SER A 270 19.45 -13.67 21.58
CA SER A 270 18.49 -14.20 20.61
C SER A 270 17.06 -14.07 21.11
N ALA A 271 16.80 -14.45 22.36
CA ALA A 271 15.47 -14.36 22.97
C ALA A 271 15.00 -12.90 23.13
N ALA A 272 15.88 -12.00 23.56
CA ALA A 272 15.56 -10.58 23.71
C ALA A 272 15.25 -9.91 22.36
N VAL A 273 16.03 -10.22 21.31
CA VAL A 273 15.77 -9.73 19.95
C VAL A 273 14.45 -10.32 19.39
N ASP A 274 14.20 -11.60 19.61
CA ASP A 274 12.94 -12.24 19.19
C ASP A 274 11.73 -11.60 19.89
N MET A 275 11.86 -11.27 21.19
CA MET A 275 10.84 -10.59 21.97
C MET A 275 10.61 -9.16 21.48
N LEU A 276 11.67 -8.40 21.18
CA LEU A 276 11.56 -7.10 20.53
C LEU A 276 10.81 -7.21 19.21
N GLY A 277 11.16 -8.19 18.37
CA GLY A 277 10.50 -8.43 17.10
C GLY A 277 9.01 -8.73 17.28
N TYR A 278 8.67 -9.56 18.27
CA TYR A 278 7.28 -9.84 18.64
C TYR A 278 6.52 -8.57 19.07
N LYS A 279 7.06 -7.78 20.00
CA LYS A 279 6.42 -6.54 20.49
C LYS A 279 6.29 -5.50 19.38
N CYS A 280 7.35 -5.29 18.59
CA CYS A 280 7.35 -4.30 17.49
C CYS A 280 6.38 -4.65 16.37
N ARG A 281 6.11 -5.94 16.10
CA ARG A 281 5.11 -6.38 15.12
C ARG A 281 3.67 -5.99 15.50
N ARG A 282 3.40 -5.76 16.79
CA ARG A 282 2.08 -5.37 17.29
C ARG A 282 1.83 -3.87 17.25
N VAL A 283 2.84 -3.07 16.97
CA VAL A 283 2.69 -1.63 16.77
C VAL A 283 1.92 -1.38 15.48
N ILE A 284 0.86 -0.58 15.55
CA ILE A 284 0.02 -0.24 14.40
C ILE A 284 0.86 0.28 13.23
N ARG A 285 0.53 -0.16 12.00
CA ARG A 285 1.28 0.16 10.78
C ARG A 285 0.46 0.94 9.77
N ARG A 286 -0.86 0.98 9.92
CA ARG A 286 -1.77 1.55 8.92
C ARG A 286 -2.65 2.64 9.51
N VAL A 287 -3.09 3.57 8.66
CA VAL A 287 -3.93 4.70 9.07
C VAL A 287 -5.35 4.32 9.50
N ASP A 288 -5.85 3.14 9.12
CA ASP A 288 -7.13 2.58 9.59
C ASP A 288 -7.05 2.01 11.01
N GLN A 289 -5.83 1.76 11.50
CA GLN A 289 -5.60 1.25 12.86
C GLN A 289 -5.45 2.37 13.90
N LEU A 290 -5.44 3.64 13.45
CA LEU A 290 -5.56 4.78 14.35
C LEU A 290 -6.97 4.78 14.91
N LYS A 291 -7.09 4.76 16.24
CA LYS A 291 -8.38 5.04 16.87
C LYS A 291 -8.80 6.46 16.49
N GLU A 292 -10.06 6.66 16.12
CA GLU A 292 -10.62 8.00 16.01
C GLU A 292 -10.60 8.61 17.42
N THR A 293 -9.66 9.52 17.67
CA THR A 293 -9.72 10.39 18.83
C THR A 293 -10.87 11.35 18.58
N THR A 294 -12.05 11.03 19.14
CA THR A 294 -13.07 12.05 19.39
C THR A 294 -12.47 13.07 20.35
N ASP A 295 -12.77 14.36 20.12
CA ASP A 295 -12.20 15.51 20.83
C ASP A 295 -12.02 15.24 22.34
N GLY A 296 -10.77 15.29 22.82
CA GLY A 296 -10.45 15.28 24.25
C GLY A 296 -9.49 14.19 24.72
N ASP A 297 -9.35 13.07 24.01
CA ASP A 297 -8.50 11.97 24.47
C ASP A 297 -7.14 11.96 23.75
N VAL A 298 -6.10 12.37 24.47
CA VAL A 298 -4.73 11.91 24.17
C VAL A 298 -4.77 10.38 24.24
N PRO A 299 -4.34 9.62 23.22
CA PRO A 299 -4.32 8.17 23.29
C PRO A 299 -3.19 7.72 24.24
N ILE A 300 -3.45 7.85 25.53
CA ILE A 300 -2.74 7.14 26.58
C ILE A 300 -3.53 5.86 26.79
N ASN A 301 -2.84 4.72 26.66
CA ASN A 301 -3.29 3.37 27.00
C ASN A 301 -4.01 2.58 25.91
N GLY A 302 -3.18 2.03 25.01
CA GLY A 302 -3.45 0.76 24.34
C GLY A 302 -2.40 -0.28 24.70
N ILE A 303 -1.89 -0.30 25.94
CA ILE A 303 -1.00 -1.35 26.48
C ILE A 303 -1.15 -1.42 28.02
N TYR A 304 -2.39 -1.50 28.52
CA TYR A 304 -2.60 -2.23 29.77
C TYR A 304 -3.10 -3.60 29.32
N ASP A 305 -2.41 -4.66 29.76
CA ASP A 305 -2.49 -6.07 29.32
C ASP A 305 -1.38 -6.53 28.34
N LEU A 306 -0.12 -6.17 28.61
CA LEU A 306 1.05 -6.97 28.22
C LEU A 306 2.11 -7.06 29.30
#